data_AF-A0A1H2I5D4-F1
#
_entry.id   AF-A0A1H2I5D4-F1
#
_cell.length_a   1.000
_cell.length_b   1.000
_cell.length_c   1.000
_cell.angle_alpha   90.00
_cell.angle_beta   90.00
_cell.angle_gamma   90.00
#
_symmetry.space_group_name_H-M   'P 1'
#
loop_
_entity.id
_entity.type
_entity.pdbx_description
1 polymer ?
#
loop_
_entity_poly.entity_id
_entity_poly.type
_entity_poly.pdbx_seq_one_letter_code
_entity_poly.pdbx_strand_id
1 'polypeptide(L)' 'MIQATTPSASTPELWTMADLARVMHRTRSGIDKLRARDPQFPKPLKDGTDRRSRIYFVRQEVEAYLSARLAEREVRA' A
#
# COMPACT_ATOMS: atom_id res chain seq x y z
N MET A 1 19.77 25.32 9.23
CA MET A 1 19.98 24.19 8.30
C MET A 1 19.34 22.96 8.93
N ILE A 2 18.57 22.21 8.12
CA ILE A 2 17.89 20.90 8.38
C ILE A 2 16.96 20.81 9.62
N GLN A 3 15.65 21.00 9.40
CA GLN A 3 14.62 20.50 10.33
C GLN A 3 14.50 18.98 10.14
N ALA A 4 14.77 18.22 11.21
CA ALA A 4 14.48 16.80 11.27
C ALA A 4 12.96 16.63 11.29
N THR A 5 12.39 16.04 10.23
CA THR A 5 11.00 15.62 10.24
C THR A 5 10.91 14.40 11.15
N THR A 6 10.45 14.59 12.38
CA THR A 6 10.16 13.49 13.29
C THR A 6 8.89 12.81 12.77
N PRO A 7 8.91 11.52 12.37
CA PRO A 7 7.66 10.84 12.04
C PRO A 7 6.87 10.70 13.35
N SER A 8 5.79 11.48 13.45
CA SER A 8 4.83 11.38 14.54
C SER A 8 4.45 9.92 14.74
N ALA A 9 4.63 9.40 15.96
CA ALA A 9 4.37 8.02 16.35
C ALA A 9 2.86 7.71 16.42
N SER A 10 2.15 7.97 15.33
CA SER A 10 0.77 7.55 15.13
C SER A 10 0.82 6.11 14.62
N THR A 11 0.14 5.18 15.31
CA THR A 11 0.01 3.80 14.84
C THR A 11 -0.46 3.79 13.39
N PRO A 12 0.31 3.21 12.44
CA PRO A 12 -0.08 3.21 11.05
C PRO A 12 -1.41 2.48 10.90
N GLU A 13 -2.37 3.11 10.22
CA GLU A 13 -3.64 2.45 9.92
C GLU A 13 -3.37 1.26 8.98
N LEU A 14 -3.83 0.09 9.40
CA LEU A 14 -3.64 -1.16 8.68
C LEU A 14 -4.92 -1.53 7.95
N TRP A 15 -4.80 -1.80 6.65
CA TRP A 15 -5.87 -2.35 5.84
C TRP A 15 -5.67 -3.83 5.61
N THR A 16 -6.75 -4.59 5.76
CA THR A 16 -6.75 -5.97 5.29
C THR A 16 -6.77 -6.01 3.76
N MET A 17 -6.46 -7.17 3.18
CA MET A 17 -6.65 -7.38 1.73
C MET A 17 -8.09 -7.09 1.27
N ALA A 18 -9.10 -7.28 2.13
CA ALA A 18 -10.48 -6.98 1.78
C ALA A 18 -10.75 -5.47 1.69
N ASP A 19 -10.21 -4.70 2.63
CA ASP A 19 -10.40 -3.25 2.69
C ASP A 19 -9.61 -2.56 1.58
N LEU A 20 -8.37 -3.00 1.34
CA LEU A 20 -7.55 -2.52 0.24
C LEU A 20 -8.24 -2.75 -1.12
N ALA A 21 -8.82 -3.93 -1.32
CA ALA A 21 -9.55 -4.25 -2.55
C ALA A 21 -10.76 -3.31 -2.75
N ARG A 22 -11.50 -3.01 -1.67
CA ARG A 22 -12.62 -2.05 -1.70
C ARG A 22 -12.16 -0.64 -2.06
N VAL A 23 -11.14 -0.12 -1.36
CA VAL A 23 -10.61 1.24 -1.57
C VAL A 23 -10.06 1.41 -2.99
N MET A 24 -9.36 0.40 -3.52
CA MET A 24 -8.83 0.43 -4.88
C MET A 24 -9.86 0.08 -5.96
N HIS A 25 -11.12 -0.21 -5.59
CA HIS A 25 -12.18 -0.68 -6.48
C HIS A 25 -11.73 -1.87 -7.36
N ARG A 26 -11.00 -2.83 -6.77
CA ARG A 26 -10.50 -4.03 -7.44
C ARG A 26 -10.91 -5.29 -6.69
N THR A 27 -10.85 -6.43 -7.36
CA THR A 27 -10.94 -7.73 -6.69
C THR A 27 -9.63 -8.06 -5.98
N ARG A 28 -9.67 -8.94 -4.96
CA ARG A 28 -8.45 -9.40 -4.25
C ARG A 28 -7.43 -9.99 -5.22
N SER A 29 -7.86 -10.86 -6.13
CA SER A 29 -6.99 -11.42 -7.17
C SER A 29 -6.42 -10.36 -8.11
N GLY A 30 -7.14 -9.26 -8.33
CA GLY A 30 -6.64 -8.11 -9.08
C GLY A 30 -5.52 -7.36 -8.36
N ILE A 31 -5.59 -7.27 -7.02
CA ILE A 31 -4.53 -6.71 -6.18
C ILE A 31 -3.30 -7.63 -6.18
N ASP A 32 -3.48 -8.94 -6.06
CA ASP A 32 -2.36 -9.88 -6.10
C ASP A 32 -1.63 -9.86 -7.45
N LYS A 33 -2.38 -9.79 -8.56
CA LYS A 33 -1.79 -9.61 -9.90
C LYS A 33 -1.07 -8.26 -10.02
N LEU A 34 -1.63 -7.20 -9.44
CA LEU A 34 -1.00 -5.88 -9.41
C LEU A 34 0.33 -5.92 -8.65
N ARG A 35 0.36 -6.55 -7.47
CA ARG A 35 1.57 -6.78 -6.68
C ARG A 35 2.63 -7.57 -7.44
N ALA A 36 2.24 -8.60 -8.17
CA ALA A 36 3.16 -9.40 -8.96
C ALA A 36 3.73 -8.63 -10.16
N ARG A 37 2.92 -7.76 -10.77
CA ARG A 37 3.30 -6.96 -11.93
C ARG A 37 4.14 -5.74 -11.55
N ASP A 38 3.86 -5.15 -10.39
CA ASP A 38 4.37 -3.84 -10.01
C ASP A 38 5.22 -3.93 -8.74
N PRO A 39 6.56 -3.85 -8.85
CA PRO A 39 7.46 -3.93 -7.71
C PRO A 39 7.40 -2.70 -6.81
N GLN A 40 6.83 -1.58 -7.26
CA GLN A 40 6.62 -0.39 -6.43
C GLN A 40 5.38 -0.51 -5.54
N PHE A 41 4.53 -1.52 -5.76
CA PHE A 41 3.34 -1.72 -4.94
C PHE A 41 3.72 -2.07 -3.49
N PRO A 42 3.03 -1.51 -2.46
CA PRO A 42 3.35 -1.75 -1.06
C PRO A 42 3.39 -3.23 -0.67
N LYS A 43 4.40 -3.58 0.13
CA LYS A 43 4.59 -4.96 0.58
C LYS A 43 3.61 -5.26 1.73
N PRO A 44 2.92 -6.40 1.72
CA PRO A 44 2.07 -6.77 2.84
C PRO A 44 2.90 -7.10 4.08
N LEU A 45 2.41 -6.67 5.23
CA LEU A 45 2.82 -7.14 6.54
C LEU A 45 2.06 -8.43 6.83
N LYS A 46 2.79 -9.48 7.16
CA LYS A 46 2.22 -10.81 7.40
C LYS A 46 2.25 -11.12 8.89
N ASP A 47 1.12 -11.51 9.46
CA ASP A 47 0.95 -11.79 10.89
C ASP A 47 1.34 -13.24 11.25
N GLY A 48 2.24 -13.86 10.48
CA GLY A 48 2.69 -15.23 10.71
C GLY A 48 3.39 -15.88 9.53
N THR A 49 3.95 -17.07 9.77
CA THR A 49 4.70 -17.85 8.77
C THR A 49 3.79 -18.66 7.86
N ASP A 50 2.59 -19.02 8.30
CA ASP A 50 1.65 -19.83 7.53
C ASP A 50 1.14 -19.16 6.26
N ARG A 51 0.88 -19.95 5.22
CA ARG A 51 0.26 -19.46 3.96
C ARG A 51 -1.14 -18.86 4.15
N ARG A 52 -1.81 -19.17 5.26
CA ARG A 52 -3.15 -18.67 5.62
C ARG A 52 -3.11 -17.49 6.58
N SER A 53 -1.93 -17.06 7.04
CA SER A 53 -1.81 -15.90 7.92
C SER A 53 -2.39 -14.66 7.26
N ARG A 54 -3.06 -13.83 8.06
CA ARG A 54 -3.61 -12.57 7.59
C ARG A 54 -2.49 -11.66 7.11
N ILE A 55 -2.78 -10.94 6.05
CA ILE A 55 -1.91 -9.91 5.50
C ILE A 55 -2.57 -8.54 5.67
N TYR A 56 -1.73 -7.58 6.00
CA TYR A 56 -2.09 -6.21 6.27
C TYR A 56 -1.26 -5.30 5.38
N PHE A 57 -1.80 -4.14 5.04
CA PHE A 57 -1.13 -3.12 4.26
C PHE A 57 -1.18 -1.81 5.03
N VAL A 58 -0.07 -1.09 5.07
CA VAL A 58 -0.04 0.24 5.69
C VAL A 58 -0.73 1.21 4.75
N ARG A 59 -1.80 1.86 5.24
CA ARG A 59 -2.59 2.83 4.48
C ARG A 59 -1.72 3.90 3.83
N GLN A 60 -0.78 4.46 4.58
CA GLN A 60 0.09 5.54 4.13
C GLN A 60 0.96 5.13 2.93
N GLU A 61 1.47 3.90 2.90
CA GLU A 61 2.25 3.39 1.76
C GLU A 61 1.38 3.23 0.52
N VAL A 62 0.14 2.76 0.70
CA VAL A 62 -0.84 2.62 -0.39
C VAL A 62 -1.23 3.98 -0.96
N GLU A 63 -1.52 4.95 -0.11
CA GLU A 63 -1.83 6.32 -0.53
C GLU A 63 -0.64 6.96 -1.26
N ALA A 64 0.58 6.84 -0.72
CA ALA A 64 1.79 7.34 -1.38
C ALA A 64 2.00 6.71 -2.76
N TYR A 65 1.77 5.41 -2.91
CA TYR A 65 1.83 4.72 -4.21
C TYR A 65 0.79 5.26 -5.20
N LEU A 66 -0.45 5.52 -4.75
CA LEU A 66 -1.49 6.11 -5.59
C LEU A 66 -1.16 7.55 -6.01
N SER A 67 -0.64 8.36 -5.07
CA SER A 67 -0.18 9.72 -5.36
C SER A 67 0.99 9.75 -6.35
N ALA A 68 1.97 8.86 -6.20
CA ALA A 68 3.06 8.72 -7.15
C ALA A 68 2.54 8.38 -8.56
N ARG A 69 1.57 7.46 -8.66
CA ARG A 69 0.92 7.11 -9.93
C ARG A 69 0.15 8.27 -10.56
N LEU A 70 -0.48 9.10 -9.74
CA LEU A 70 -1.17 10.30 -10.21
C LEU A 70 -0.16 11.32 -10.76
N ALA A 71 0.94 11.56 -10.05
CA ALA A 71 2.00 12.46 -10.49
C ALA A 71 2.68 11.96 -11.78
N GLU A 72 2.97 10.66 -11.90
CA GLU A 72 3.49 10.06 -13.14
C GLU A 72 2.54 10.28 -14.34
N ARG A 73 1.22 10.26 -14.09
CA ARG A 73 0.22 10.56 -15.12
C ARG A 73 0.24 12.04 -15.50
N GLU A 74 0.31 12.94 -14.53
CA GLU A 74 0.31 14.39 -14.75
C GLU A 74 1.55 14.85 -15.52
N VAL A 75 2.72 14.28 -15.24
CA VAL A 75 3.97 14.57 -15.96
C VAL A 75 3.97 14.05 -17.40
N ARG A 76 3.17 13.02 -17.71
CA ARG A 76 3.08 12.42 -19.04
C ARG A 76 1.98 13.04 -19.92
N ALA A 77 1.08 13.82 -19.33
CA ALA A 77 -0.02 14.50 -20.03
C ALA A 77 0.45 15.83 -20.64
#